data_AF-A0A916GZ87-F1
#
_entry.id   AF-A0A916GZ87-F1
#
_cell.length_a   1.000
_cell.length_b   1.000
_cell.length_c   1.000
_cell.angle_alpha   90.00
_cell.angle_beta   90.00
_cell.angle_gamma   90.00
#
_symmetry.space_group_name_H-M   'P 1'
#
loop_
_entity.id
_entity.type
_entity.pdbx_description
1 polymer ?
#
loop_
_entity_poly.entity_id
_entity_poly.type
_entity_poly.pdbx_seq_one_letter_code
_entity_poly.pdbx_strand_id
1 'polypeptide(L)'
;MAKILANIGKCIYCSTMEGPLTKEHIIPNGLSGPWVLEKATCKRCADITSKFEKDVLRGLFIIPRTALRLKTYNPKERPEGFPLKIIKGGIQKKVIIPIQEYPAKLSLFITDPPACISNIPYEKGIIVTGMCRVHISGPSVEEFRKKHGAKKVVEEIVYSTNFARMLAKIAYGMSIAQIGIDNFEEVYVLPSILGHKDDVGRWVGTAEDIILGNGKSTGESFHIIRLTIDKNYEVQTRIKLFATYNVPEYIVVVGRVKSMDFNILKNLMNR
;
A
#
# COMPACT_ATOMS: atom_id res chain seq x y z
N MET A 1 11.02 -13.67 -10.17
CA MET A 1 10.90 -13.93 -8.72
C MET A 1 11.15 -12.64 -7.95
N ALA A 2 10.67 -12.51 -6.69
CA ALA A 2 10.99 -11.34 -5.86
C ALA A 2 12.45 -11.41 -5.37
N LYS A 3 13.11 -10.25 -5.29
CA LYS A 3 14.48 -10.11 -4.79
C LYS A 3 14.49 -10.16 -3.27
N ILE A 4 15.35 -11.01 -2.71
CA ILE A 4 15.60 -11.06 -1.27
C ILE A 4 16.48 -9.87 -0.91
N LEU A 5 16.04 -9.06 0.06
CA LEU A 5 16.81 -7.90 0.52
C LEU A 5 17.61 -8.18 1.80
N ALA A 6 17.08 -9.01 2.70
CA ALA A 6 17.76 -9.39 3.93
C ALA A 6 17.24 -10.73 4.45
N ASN A 7 18.07 -11.39 5.26
CA ASN A 7 17.69 -12.54 6.09
C ASN A 7 17.65 -12.06 7.54
N ILE A 8 16.51 -12.22 8.22
CA ILE A 8 16.27 -11.58 9.53
C ILE A 8 16.54 -12.54 10.69
N GLY A 9 16.10 -13.80 10.58
CA GLY A 9 16.29 -14.81 11.63
C GLY A 9 15.38 -14.66 12.86
N LYS A 10 14.46 -13.68 12.86
CA LYS A 10 13.41 -13.49 13.86
C LYS A 10 12.20 -12.80 13.25
N CYS A 11 11.05 -12.90 13.91
CA CYS A 11 9.84 -12.21 13.45
C CYS A 11 10.00 -10.69 13.59
N ILE A 12 9.84 -9.94 12.50
CA ILE A 12 9.97 -8.48 12.53
C ILE A 12 8.89 -7.78 13.36
N TYR A 13 7.76 -8.45 13.61
CA TYR A 13 6.63 -7.82 14.30
C TYR A 13 6.60 -8.07 15.80
N CYS A 14 7.01 -9.26 16.25
CA CYS A 14 6.93 -9.66 17.66
C CYS A 14 8.24 -10.23 18.20
N SER A 15 9.33 -10.15 17.44
CA SER A 15 10.69 -10.54 17.83
C SER A 15 10.92 -12.02 18.15
N THR A 16 9.91 -12.90 18.03
CA THR A 16 10.09 -14.33 18.30
C THR A 16 11.09 -14.95 17.32
N MET A 17 11.96 -15.80 17.85
CA MET A 17 12.89 -16.65 17.10
C MET A 17 12.38 -18.10 17.01
N GLU A 18 11.24 -18.37 17.63
CA GLU A 18 10.70 -19.72 17.77
C GLU A 18 9.82 -20.13 16.59
N GLY A 19 9.89 -21.41 16.24
CA GLY A 19 9.10 -22.01 15.17
C GLY A 19 9.54 -21.60 13.76
N PRO A 20 8.82 -22.07 12.72
CA PRO A 20 9.17 -21.76 11.35
C PRO A 20 8.90 -20.29 11.03
N LEU A 21 9.94 -19.60 10.55
CA LEU A 21 9.85 -18.23 10.04
C LEU A 21 9.69 -18.25 8.52
N THR A 22 8.69 -17.53 8.01
CA THR A 22 8.39 -17.41 6.58
C THR A 22 9.01 -16.15 5.98
N LYS A 23 8.90 -16.03 4.66
CA LYS A 23 9.23 -14.80 3.93
C LYS A 23 8.19 -13.72 4.22
N GLU A 24 8.63 -12.48 4.31
CA GLU A 24 7.77 -11.29 4.37
C GLU A 24 7.90 -10.50 3.07
N HIS A 25 6.81 -10.26 2.37
CA HIS A 25 6.84 -9.41 1.18
C HIS A 25 6.77 -7.95 1.61
N ILE A 26 7.74 -7.10 1.26
CA ILE A 26 7.68 -5.69 1.69
C ILE A 26 6.46 -5.02 1.06
N ILE A 27 6.36 -5.05 -0.27
CA ILE A 27 5.12 -4.76 -1.00
C ILE A 27 4.40 -6.09 -1.25
N PRO A 28 3.08 -6.20 -0.99
CA PRO A 28 2.36 -7.45 -1.19
C PRO A 28 2.58 -8.04 -2.60
N ASN A 29 2.75 -9.36 -2.69
CA ASN A 29 2.88 -10.04 -3.99
C ASN A 29 1.70 -9.75 -4.92
N GLY A 30 0.49 -9.56 -4.36
CA GLY A 30 -0.70 -9.20 -5.12
C GLY A 30 -0.61 -7.86 -5.86
N LEU A 31 0.28 -6.97 -5.45
CA LEU A 31 0.62 -5.72 -6.14
C LEU A 31 1.85 -5.86 -7.04
N SER A 32 2.32 -7.08 -7.30
CA SER A 32 3.59 -7.34 -8.01
C SER A 32 4.84 -6.83 -7.27
N GLY A 33 4.77 -6.73 -5.93
CA GLY A 33 5.89 -6.32 -5.09
C GLY A 33 7.21 -7.04 -5.39
N PRO A 34 8.34 -6.32 -5.55
CA PRO A 34 9.58 -6.92 -6.02
C PRO A 34 10.52 -7.39 -4.90
N TRP A 35 10.21 -7.12 -3.62
CA TRP A 35 11.15 -7.34 -2.51
C TRP A 35 10.56 -8.20 -1.40
N VAL A 36 11.41 -9.07 -0.85
CA VAL A 36 11.11 -9.92 0.31
C VAL A 36 12.22 -9.87 1.35
N LEU A 37 11.82 -10.06 2.62
CA LEU A 37 12.71 -10.40 3.73
C LEU A 37 12.59 -11.91 3.99
N GLU A 38 13.70 -12.62 4.16
CA GLU A 38 13.69 -14.04 4.49
C GLU A 38 13.75 -14.30 5.99
N LYS A 39 13.14 -15.41 6.42
CA LYS A 39 13.05 -15.83 7.83
C LYS A 39 12.61 -14.65 8.72
N ALA A 40 11.55 -13.96 8.31
CA ALA A 40 11.20 -12.63 8.82
C ALA A 40 9.85 -12.56 9.55
N THR A 41 8.97 -13.56 9.39
CA THR A 41 7.63 -13.51 9.97
C THR A 41 7.23 -14.86 10.54
N CYS A 42 6.77 -14.90 11.80
CA CYS A 42 6.19 -16.10 12.40
C CYS A 42 4.74 -16.30 11.91
N LYS A 43 4.22 -17.53 12.03
CA LYS A 43 2.87 -17.86 11.55
C LYS A 43 1.79 -16.89 12.07
N ARG A 44 1.79 -16.60 13.37
CA ARG A 44 0.79 -15.71 14.00
C ARG A 44 0.76 -14.33 13.34
N CYS A 45 1.92 -13.70 13.17
CA CYS A 45 1.99 -12.38 12.56
C CYS A 45 1.68 -12.42 11.05
N ALA A 46 2.05 -13.50 10.35
CA ALA A 46 1.67 -13.71 8.96
C ALA A 46 0.14 -13.84 8.79
N ASP A 47 -0.55 -14.49 9.72
CA ASP A 47 -2.01 -14.60 9.70
C ASP A 47 -2.67 -13.22 9.88
N ILE A 48 -2.14 -12.40 10.80
CA ILE A 48 -2.62 -11.02 11.03
C ILE A 48 -2.40 -10.15 9.78
N THR A 49 -1.18 -10.12 9.25
CA THR A 49 -0.83 -9.26 8.12
C THR A 49 -1.55 -9.68 6.84
N SER A 50 -1.58 -10.99 6.56
CA SER A 50 -2.27 -11.50 5.37
C SER A 50 -3.78 -11.25 5.39
N LYS A 51 -4.42 -11.16 6.57
CA LYS A 51 -5.84 -10.83 6.68
C LYS A 51 -6.13 -9.43 6.17
N PHE A 52 -5.51 -8.40 6.74
CA PHE A 52 -5.80 -7.03 6.31
C PHE A 52 -5.30 -6.75 4.89
N GLU A 53 -4.22 -7.39 4.45
CA GLU A 53 -3.77 -7.27 3.06
C GLU A 53 -4.79 -7.88 2.09
N LYS A 54 -5.33 -9.06 2.38
CA LYS A 54 -6.38 -9.67 1.55
C LYS A 54 -7.60 -8.77 1.44
N ASP A 55 -8.00 -8.13 2.53
CA ASP A 55 -9.13 -7.19 2.54
C ASP A 55 -8.87 -6.03 1.56
N VAL A 56 -7.69 -5.42 1.59
CA VAL A 56 -7.31 -4.35 0.66
C VAL A 56 -7.22 -4.86 -0.78
N LEU A 57 -6.58 -6.01 -0.98
CA LEU A 57 -6.32 -6.60 -2.29
C LEU A 57 -7.58 -7.12 -2.99
N ARG A 58 -8.62 -7.52 -2.23
CA ARG A 58 -9.92 -8.00 -2.73
C ARG A 58 -10.99 -6.91 -2.75
N GLY A 59 -10.87 -5.90 -1.91
CA GLY A 59 -11.75 -4.72 -1.91
C GLY A 59 -11.22 -3.66 -2.87
N LEU A 60 -10.28 -2.84 -2.41
CA LEU A 60 -9.80 -1.67 -3.12
C LEU A 60 -9.11 -2.00 -4.46
N PHE A 61 -8.34 -3.09 -4.51
CA PHE A 61 -7.47 -3.37 -5.66
C PHE A 61 -7.89 -4.52 -6.56
N ILE A 62 -9.06 -5.14 -6.37
CA ILE A 62 -9.44 -6.31 -7.20
C ILE A 62 -9.57 -5.95 -8.68
N ILE A 63 -10.22 -4.83 -9.01
CA ILE A 63 -10.37 -4.35 -10.38
C ILE A 63 -9.01 -3.93 -10.96
N PRO A 64 -8.22 -3.03 -10.31
CA PRO A 64 -6.88 -2.68 -10.80
C PRO A 64 -5.95 -3.86 -11.02
N ARG A 65 -5.91 -4.82 -10.08
CA ARG A 65 -5.07 -6.02 -10.20
C ARG A 65 -5.47 -6.89 -11.37
N THR A 66 -6.76 -6.98 -11.64
CA THR A 66 -7.29 -7.78 -12.74
C THR A 66 -7.01 -7.10 -14.08
N ALA A 67 -7.33 -5.81 -14.20
CA ALA A 67 -7.11 -5.01 -15.40
C ALA A 67 -5.63 -4.96 -15.80
N LEU A 68 -4.73 -4.76 -14.84
CA LEU A 68 -3.28 -4.68 -15.07
C LEU A 68 -2.58 -6.05 -15.04
N ARG A 69 -3.35 -7.15 -14.91
CA ARG A 69 -2.85 -8.53 -14.84
C ARG A 69 -1.74 -8.73 -13.79
N LEU A 70 -1.82 -8.04 -12.65
CA LEU A 70 -0.84 -8.12 -11.56
C LEU A 70 -0.71 -9.54 -11.00
N LYS A 71 0.44 -9.83 -10.36
CA LYS A 71 0.76 -11.17 -9.86
C LYS A 71 -0.33 -11.72 -8.93
N THR A 72 -0.52 -13.04 -9.03
CA THR A 72 -1.45 -13.82 -8.21
C THR A 72 -0.93 -15.25 -8.12
N TYR A 73 -1.23 -15.93 -7.01
CA TYR A 73 -0.94 -17.36 -6.87
C TYR A 73 -1.92 -18.22 -7.67
N ASN A 74 -3.14 -17.71 -7.92
CA ASN A 74 -4.20 -18.41 -8.64
C ASN A 74 -4.58 -17.65 -9.91
N PRO A 75 -3.76 -17.69 -10.99
CA PRO A 75 -4.04 -16.95 -12.22
C PRO A 75 -5.32 -17.41 -12.93
N LYS A 76 -5.70 -18.68 -12.76
CA LYS A 76 -6.94 -19.26 -13.32
C LYS A 76 -8.21 -18.79 -12.60
N GLU A 77 -8.10 -18.29 -11.37
CA GLU A 77 -9.22 -17.75 -10.59
C GLU A 77 -9.41 -16.24 -10.78
N ARG A 78 -8.67 -15.63 -11.71
CA ARG A 78 -8.77 -14.20 -11.98
C ARG A 78 -10.18 -13.91 -12.55
N PRO A 79 -10.94 -12.95 -11.98
CA PRO A 79 -12.28 -12.63 -12.49
C PRO A 79 -12.23 -12.16 -13.95
N GLU A 80 -13.17 -12.65 -14.76
CA GLU A 80 -13.29 -12.24 -16.17
C GLU A 80 -14.18 -11.01 -16.35
N GLY A 81 -15.00 -10.68 -15.35
CA GLY A 81 -15.86 -9.52 -15.35
C GLY A 81 -16.26 -9.08 -13.95
N PHE A 82 -16.78 -7.86 -13.85
CA PHE A 82 -17.15 -7.24 -12.59
C PHE A 82 -18.55 -6.62 -12.67
N PRO A 83 -19.30 -6.63 -11.56
CA PRO A 83 -20.55 -5.92 -11.51
C PRO A 83 -20.32 -4.41 -11.53
N LEU A 84 -21.05 -3.71 -12.39
CA LEU A 84 -21.10 -2.26 -12.47
C LEU A 84 -22.55 -1.78 -12.39
N LYS A 85 -22.81 -0.78 -11.54
CA LYS A 85 -24.14 -0.16 -11.46
C LYS A 85 -24.23 0.94 -12.52
N ILE A 86 -25.25 0.87 -13.37
CA ILE A 86 -25.55 1.85 -14.41
C ILE A 86 -26.96 2.41 -14.21
N ILE A 87 -27.16 3.70 -14.54
CA ILE A 87 -28.48 4.33 -14.56
C ILE A 87 -28.90 4.54 -16.01
N LYS A 88 -30.02 3.93 -16.42
CA LYS A 88 -30.59 4.02 -17.77
C LYS A 88 -32.09 4.28 -17.67
N GLY A 89 -32.57 5.37 -18.29
CA GLY A 89 -33.99 5.76 -18.22
C GLY A 89 -34.49 5.99 -16.79
N GLY A 90 -33.63 6.46 -15.87
CA GLY A 90 -33.98 6.64 -14.46
C GLY A 90 -33.88 5.38 -13.59
N ILE A 91 -33.72 4.20 -14.18
CA ILE A 91 -33.63 2.92 -13.46
C ILE A 91 -32.17 2.55 -13.24
N GLN A 92 -31.83 2.19 -12.00
CA GLN A 92 -30.54 1.63 -11.64
C GLN A 92 -30.52 0.12 -11.93
N LYS A 93 -29.53 -0.35 -12.68
CA LYS A 93 -29.30 -1.77 -12.97
C LYS A 93 -27.85 -2.15 -12.65
N LYS A 94 -27.66 -3.35 -12.11
CA LYS A 94 -26.34 -3.96 -11.92
C LYS A 94 -26.08 -4.90 -13.11
N VAL A 95 -25.01 -4.67 -13.85
CA VAL A 95 -24.61 -5.47 -15.02
C VAL A 95 -23.21 -6.01 -14.82
N ILE A 96 -22.97 -7.26 -15.20
CA ILE A 96 -21.62 -7.83 -15.23
C ILE A 96 -20.95 -7.38 -16.53
N ILE A 97 -19.82 -6.70 -16.39
CA ILE A 97 -19.05 -6.15 -17.51
C ILE A 97 -17.73 -6.92 -17.60
N PRO A 98 -17.38 -7.52 -18.76
CA PRO A 98 -16.07 -8.14 -18.97
C PRO A 98 -14.95 -7.15 -18.68
N ILE A 99 -13.85 -7.59 -18.07
CA ILE A 99 -12.77 -6.70 -17.62
C ILE A 99 -12.14 -5.89 -18.75
N GLN A 100 -12.14 -6.40 -19.98
CA GLN A 100 -11.64 -5.70 -21.17
C GLN A 100 -12.54 -4.52 -21.59
N GLU A 101 -13.83 -4.58 -21.25
CA GLU A 101 -14.81 -3.52 -21.51
C GLU A 101 -15.09 -2.66 -20.28
N TYR A 102 -14.51 -3.03 -19.14
CA TYR A 102 -14.73 -2.32 -17.89
C TYR A 102 -13.92 -1.02 -17.89
N PRO A 103 -14.53 0.14 -17.55
CA PRO A 103 -13.81 1.42 -17.43
C PRO A 103 -12.95 1.43 -16.16
N ALA A 104 -11.87 0.65 -16.16
CA ALA A 104 -11.11 0.32 -14.97
C ALA A 104 -10.33 1.54 -14.48
N LYS A 105 -10.56 1.87 -13.21
CA LYS A 105 -9.89 2.96 -12.50
C LYS A 105 -9.11 2.45 -11.31
N LEU A 106 -7.95 3.03 -11.08
CA LEU A 106 -7.25 2.98 -9.80
C LEU A 106 -7.82 4.09 -8.92
N SER A 107 -8.36 3.70 -7.77
CA SER A 107 -8.84 4.65 -6.76
C SER A 107 -7.95 4.56 -5.52
N LEU A 108 -7.42 5.69 -5.10
CA LEU A 108 -6.53 5.82 -3.94
C LEU A 108 -7.03 6.94 -3.05
N PHE A 109 -7.12 6.67 -1.75
CA PHE A 109 -7.63 7.64 -0.79
C PHE A 109 -6.58 8.73 -0.54
N ILE A 110 -7.06 9.97 -0.47
CA ILE A 110 -6.31 11.12 0.04
C ILE A 110 -6.74 11.27 1.49
N THR A 111 -5.77 11.37 2.39
CA THR A 111 -5.98 11.48 3.83
C THR A 111 -5.33 12.73 4.34
N ASP A 112 -5.61 13.10 5.59
CA ASP A 112 -4.75 14.03 6.30
C ASP A 112 -3.29 13.49 6.34
N PRO A 113 -2.28 14.37 6.44
CA PRO A 113 -0.92 13.97 6.78
C PRO A 113 -0.87 13.29 8.16
N PRO A 114 0.19 12.52 8.48
CA PRO A 114 0.33 11.90 9.79
C PRO A 114 0.20 12.94 10.90
N ALA A 115 -0.65 12.66 11.89
CA ALA A 115 -0.91 13.64 12.95
C ALA A 115 0.34 14.01 13.77
N CYS A 116 1.33 13.10 13.86
CA CYS A 116 2.59 13.37 14.54
C CYS A 116 3.45 14.46 13.88
N ILE A 117 3.21 14.81 12.62
CA ILE A 117 3.96 15.87 11.92
C ILE A 117 3.09 17.09 11.55
N SER A 118 1.76 17.00 11.65
CA SER A 118 0.84 18.07 11.24
C SER A 118 0.30 18.93 12.39
N ASN A 119 0.64 18.64 13.64
CA ASN A 119 0.11 19.35 14.84
C ASN A 119 -1.43 19.44 14.89
N ILE A 120 -2.13 18.49 14.24
CA ILE A 120 -3.59 18.40 14.23
C ILE A 120 -4.04 17.54 15.43
N PRO A 121 -5.11 17.89 16.16
CA PRO A 121 -5.71 17.01 17.16
C PRO A 121 -6.08 15.65 16.56
N TYR A 122 -5.61 14.57 17.17
CA TYR A 122 -5.83 13.21 16.69
C TYR A 122 -6.38 12.31 17.78
N GLU A 123 -7.44 11.58 17.45
CA GLU A 123 -8.09 10.63 18.35
C GLU A 123 -7.83 9.18 17.94
N LYS A 124 -8.27 8.77 16.74
CA LYS A 124 -8.19 7.39 16.25
C LYS A 124 -8.35 7.27 14.73
N GLY A 125 -8.08 6.08 14.20
CA GLY A 125 -8.30 5.73 12.81
C GLY A 125 -7.46 6.59 11.87
N ILE A 126 -8.03 7.01 10.76
CA ILE A 126 -7.38 7.85 9.77
C ILE A 126 -8.45 8.61 9.00
N ILE A 127 -8.21 9.90 8.78
CA ILE A 127 -9.19 10.81 8.21
C ILE A 127 -8.99 10.87 6.70
N VAL A 128 -10.02 10.48 5.96
CA VAL A 128 -10.04 10.54 4.49
C VAL A 128 -10.62 11.89 4.08
N THR A 129 -9.82 12.69 3.39
CA THR A 129 -10.19 14.02 2.89
C THR A 129 -10.56 14.02 1.41
N GLY A 130 -10.22 12.95 0.69
CA GLY A 130 -10.55 12.84 -0.72
C GLY A 130 -10.18 11.50 -1.34
N MET A 131 -10.23 11.47 -2.66
CA MET A 131 -9.89 10.28 -3.44
C MET A 131 -9.33 10.68 -4.80
N CYS A 132 -8.14 10.19 -5.10
CA CYS A 132 -7.56 10.23 -6.44
C CYS A 132 -8.11 9.08 -7.27
N ARG A 133 -8.56 9.36 -8.49
CA ARG A 133 -9.05 8.36 -9.44
C ARG A 133 -8.31 8.51 -10.76
N VAL A 134 -7.63 7.45 -11.19
CA VAL A 134 -6.89 7.42 -12.45
C VAL A 134 -7.44 6.31 -13.33
N HIS A 135 -7.73 6.62 -14.59
CA HIS A 135 -8.07 5.62 -15.59
C HIS A 135 -6.84 4.75 -15.91
N ILE A 136 -6.97 3.44 -15.84
CA ILE A 136 -5.83 2.52 -15.98
C ILE A 136 -5.98 1.51 -17.11
N SER A 137 -7.21 1.19 -17.54
CA SER A 137 -7.47 0.24 -18.64
C SER A 137 -8.93 0.28 -19.10
N GLY A 138 -9.19 -0.28 -20.28
CA GLY A 138 -10.52 -0.33 -20.87
C GLY A 138 -10.99 1.01 -21.43
N PRO A 139 -12.27 1.11 -21.84
CA PRO A 139 -12.84 2.34 -22.37
C PRO A 139 -12.93 3.42 -21.29
N SER A 140 -12.92 4.68 -21.71
CA SER A 140 -13.30 5.78 -20.83
C SER A 140 -14.72 5.61 -20.30
N VAL A 141 -15.05 6.29 -19.20
CA VAL A 141 -16.42 6.30 -18.65
C VAL A 141 -17.43 6.84 -19.67
N GLU A 142 -17.02 7.78 -20.52
CA GLU A 142 -17.87 8.35 -21.57
C GLU A 142 -18.15 7.35 -22.68
N GLU A 143 -17.12 6.70 -23.23
CA GLU A 143 -17.28 5.66 -24.24
C GLU A 143 -18.13 4.50 -23.72
N PHE A 144 -17.87 4.06 -22.49
CA PHE A 144 -18.68 3.04 -21.83
C PHE A 144 -20.15 3.47 -21.73
N ARG A 145 -20.41 4.70 -21.29
CA ARG A 145 -21.78 5.22 -21.18
C ARG A 145 -22.49 5.28 -22.54
N LYS A 146 -21.79 5.71 -23.60
CA LYS A 146 -22.32 5.74 -24.96
C LYS A 146 -22.65 4.33 -25.43
N LYS A 147 -21.74 3.37 -25.28
CA LYS A 147 -21.93 1.96 -25.67
C LYS A 147 -23.13 1.31 -24.97
N HIS A 148 -23.29 1.54 -23.67
CA HIS A 148 -24.35 0.91 -22.88
C HIS A 148 -25.66 1.73 -22.79
N GLY A 149 -25.71 2.92 -23.40
CA GLY A 149 -26.82 3.85 -23.27
C GLY A 149 -27.08 4.26 -21.82
N ALA A 150 -26.01 4.39 -21.02
CA ALA A 150 -26.08 4.70 -19.60
C ALA A 150 -25.93 6.21 -19.34
N LYS A 151 -26.86 6.79 -18.57
CA LYS A 151 -26.80 8.19 -18.13
C LYS A 151 -25.82 8.38 -16.97
N LYS A 152 -25.59 7.37 -16.13
CA LYS A 152 -24.59 7.43 -15.06
C LYS A 152 -23.99 6.05 -14.83
N VAL A 153 -22.76 6.05 -14.33
CA VAL A 153 -22.04 4.87 -13.79
C VAL A 153 -21.83 5.13 -12.30
N VAL A 154 -22.13 4.15 -11.46
CA VAL A 154 -22.01 4.24 -10.00
C VAL A 154 -21.04 3.17 -9.53
N GLU A 155 -20.00 3.62 -8.83
CA GLU A 155 -19.01 2.76 -8.18
C GLU A 155 -19.05 3.00 -6.68
N GLU A 156 -19.13 1.92 -5.92
CA GLU A 156 -19.07 1.94 -4.47
C GLU A 156 -17.67 1.54 -4.04
N ILE A 157 -17.02 2.44 -3.29
CA ILE A 157 -15.70 2.21 -2.74
C ILE A 157 -15.85 2.37 -1.24
N VAL A 158 -15.57 1.29 -0.51
CA VAL A 158 -15.60 1.28 0.94
C VAL A 158 -14.19 1.55 1.46
N TYR A 159 -14.06 2.58 2.28
CA TYR A 159 -12.83 2.85 2.98
C TYR A 159 -12.59 1.84 4.10
N SER A 160 -11.32 1.46 4.30
CA SER A 160 -10.88 0.67 5.44
C SER A 160 -9.49 1.14 5.89
N THR A 161 -9.29 1.23 7.20
CA THR A 161 -7.98 1.53 7.81
C THR A 161 -6.92 0.47 7.46
N ASN A 162 -7.33 -0.69 6.95
CA ASN A 162 -6.44 -1.74 6.47
C ASN A 162 -5.51 -1.27 5.33
N PHE A 163 -5.92 -0.29 4.52
CA PHE A 163 -5.01 0.29 3.52
C PHE A 163 -3.86 1.04 4.18
N ALA A 164 -4.14 1.85 5.21
CA ALA A 164 -3.12 2.53 5.99
C ALA A 164 -2.21 1.55 6.76
N ARG A 165 -2.79 0.46 7.31
CA ARG A 165 -1.99 -0.61 7.95
C ARG A 165 -1.07 -1.31 6.96
N MET A 166 -1.51 -1.49 5.72
CA MET A 166 -0.67 -2.04 4.65
C MET A 166 0.47 -1.08 4.28
N LEU A 167 0.23 0.23 4.21
CA LEU A 167 1.28 1.24 4.01
C LEU A 167 2.29 1.22 5.17
N ALA A 168 1.82 1.18 6.42
CA ALA A 168 2.66 1.06 7.60
C ALA A 168 3.56 -0.19 7.54
N LYS A 169 2.99 -1.32 7.12
CA LYS A 169 3.70 -2.58 6.95
C LYS A 169 4.75 -2.52 5.83
N ILE A 170 4.44 -1.89 4.70
CA ILE A 170 5.39 -1.65 3.61
C ILE A 170 6.55 -0.79 4.10
N ALA A 171 6.26 0.31 4.78
CA ALA A 171 7.25 1.23 5.32
C ALA A 171 8.18 0.53 6.31
N TYR A 172 7.60 -0.21 7.27
CA TYR A 172 8.36 -0.95 8.26
C TYR A 172 9.24 -2.03 7.62
N GLY A 173 8.70 -2.83 6.70
CA GLY A 173 9.47 -3.86 6.00
C GLY A 173 10.66 -3.28 5.21
N MET A 174 10.47 -2.15 4.53
CA MET A 174 11.57 -1.46 3.86
C MET A 174 12.59 -0.89 4.85
N SER A 175 12.13 -0.33 5.97
CA SER A 175 13.01 0.22 7.00
C SER A 175 13.89 -0.86 7.61
N ILE A 176 13.33 -2.04 7.91
CA ILE A 176 14.10 -3.19 8.37
C ILE A 176 15.13 -3.65 7.33
N ALA A 177 14.77 -3.63 6.04
CA ALA A 177 15.68 -4.01 4.96
C ALA A 177 16.92 -3.10 4.87
N GLN A 178 16.77 -1.81 5.15
CA GLN A 178 17.83 -0.81 4.97
C GLN A 178 18.62 -0.53 6.26
N ILE A 179 17.90 -0.48 7.39
CA ILE A 179 18.44 -0.07 8.69
C ILE A 179 18.81 -1.29 9.53
N GLY A 180 18.07 -2.39 9.41
CA GLY A 180 18.20 -3.56 10.29
C GLY A 180 17.34 -3.43 11.56
N ILE A 181 16.81 -4.56 12.02
CA ILE A 181 15.84 -4.61 13.11
C ILE A 181 16.40 -4.16 14.46
N ASP A 182 17.65 -4.47 14.76
CA ASP A 182 18.27 -4.21 16.06
C ASP A 182 18.70 -2.76 16.29
N ASN A 183 18.61 -1.94 15.25
CA ASN A 183 18.98 -0.53 15.28
C ASN A 183 17.81 0.40 15.66
N PHE A 184 16.59 -0.13 15.73
CA PHE A 184 15.45 0.61 16.24
C PHE A 184 15.49 0.70 17.76
N GLU A 185 15.26 1.89 18.29
CA GLU A 185 14.95 2.12 19.70
C GLU A 185 13.45 1.91 19.94
N GLU A 186 12.61 2.44 19.04
CA GLU A 186 11.17 2.32 19.11
C GLU A 186 10.55 2.19 17.72
N VAL A 187 9.47 1.41 17.59
CA VAL A 187 8.73 1.25 16.34
C VAL A 187 7.26 1.60 16.56
N TYR A 188 6.88 2.79 16.11
CA TYR A 188 5.56 3.39 16.36
C TYR A 188 4.42 2.67 15.66
N VAL A 189 4.69 2.12 14.48
CA VAL A 189 3.65 1.53 13.63
C VAL A 189 3.25 0.09 14.00
N LEU A 190 4.03 -0.61 14.83
CA LEU A 190 3.77 -2.02 15.17
C LEU A 190 2.40 -2.26 15.82
N PRO A 191 1.95 -1.47 16.83
CA PRO A 191 0.63 -1.64 17.42
C PRO A 191 -0.51 -1.57 16.39
N SER A 192 -0.43 -0.60 15.46
CA SER A 192 -1.39 -0.45 14.36
C SER A 192 -1.33 -1.61 13.35
N ILE A 193 -0.12 -2.04 12.95
CA ILE A 193 0.06 -3.18 12.03
C ILE A 193 -0.56 -4.45 12.65
N LEU A 194 -0.27 -4.71 13.93
CA LEU A 194 -0.77 -5.89 14.64
C LEU A 194 -2.25 -5.77 15.05
N GLY A 195 -2.86 -4.60 14.91
CA GLY A 195 -4.26 -4.35 15.28
C GLY A 195 -4.47 -4.23 16.79
N HIS A 196 -3.43 -3.91 17.55
CA HIS A 196 -3.50 -3.64 18.98
C HIS A 196 -4.02 -2.22 19.28
N LYS A 197 -3.86 -1.29 18.34
CA LYS A 197 -4.35 0.10 18.44
C LYS A 197 -4.98 0.52 17.12
N ASP A 198 -6.02 1.35 17.21
CA ASP A 198 -6.63 2.05 16.08
C ASP A 198 -6.03 3.46 15.96
N ASP A 199 -4.70 3.54 15.85
CA ASP A 199 -3.94 4.81 15.86
C ASP A 199 -3.16 5.08 14.56
N VAL A 200 -3.52 4.38 13.47
CA VAL A 200 -2.69 4.34 12.25
C VAL A 200 -2.53 5.70 11.58
N GLY A 201 -3.54 6.57 11.62
CA GLY A 201 -3.51 7.93 11.10
C GLY A 201 -2.59 8.88 11.90
N ARG A 202 -2.15 8.48 13.09
CA ARG A 202 -1.08 9.20 13.80
C ARG A 202 0.23 9.14 13.03
N TRP A 203 0.48 8.02 12.38
CA TRP A 203 1.76 7.65 11.79
C TRP A 203 1.75 7.60 10.25
N VAL A 204 0.57 7.42 9.64
CA VAL A 204 0.38 7.24 8.20
C VAL A 204 -0.55 8.32 7.66
N GLY A 205 -0.16 8.94 6.54
CA GLY A 205 -0.99 9.92 5.86
C GLY A 205 -0.55 10.18 4.42
N THR A 206 -1.27 11.06 3.73
CA THR A 206 -0.88 11.56 2.41
C THR A 206 0.14 12.68 2.61
N ALA A 207 1.21 12.67 1.83
CA ALA A 207 2.19 13.75 1.85
C ALA A 207 1.59 15.02 1.24
N GLU A 208 1.81 16.16 1.88
CA GLU A 208 1.34 17.46 1.39
C GLU A 208 2.19 17.97 0.21
N ASP A 209 3.45 17.56 0.17
CA ASP A 209 4.40 17.80 -0.90
C ASP A 209 4.61 16.53 -1.75
N ILE A 210 4.89 16.74 -3.04
CA ILE A 210 5.24 15.66 -3.96
C ILE A 210 6.75 15.67 -4.13
N ILE A 211 7.43 14.71 -3.49
CA ILE A 211 8.89 14.53 -3.63
C ILE A 211 9.18 13.40 -4.61
N LEU A 212 8.38 12.33 -4.57
CA LEU A 212 8.51 11.21 -5.49
C LEU A 212 7.89 11.61 -6.83
N GLY A 213 8.75 11.69 -7.86
CA GLY A 213 8.35 11.90 -9.24
C GLY A 213 7.33 10.86 -9.73
N ASN A 214 6.78 11.06 -10.93
CA ASN A 214 6.05 10.01 -11.63
C ASN A 214 7.07 9.16 -12.39
N GLY A 215 6.95 7.83 -12.29
CA GLY A 215 7.84 6.86 -12.96
C GLY A 215 7.72 6.80 -14.47
N LYS A 216 7.33 7.90 -15.12
CA LYS A 216 7.22 8.04 -16.58
C LYS A 216 8.57 8.24 -17.26
N SER A 217 9.63 8.50 -16.50
CA SER A 217 11.00 8.54 -17.01
C SER A 217 11.54 7.12 -17.11
N THR A 218 11.50 6.57 -18.32
CA THR A 218 12.26 5.42 -18.84
C THR A 218 13.12 4.66 -17.81
N GLY A 219 12.52 3.73 -17.05
CA GLY A 219 13.25 2.77 -16.20
C GLY A 219 12.85 2.71 -14.71
N GLU A 220 11.97 3.60 -14.23
CA GLU A 220 11.55 3.60 -12.83
C GLU A 220 10.59 2.45 -12.44
N SER A 221 10.67 2.03 -11.16
CA SER A 221 9.90 0.91 -10.59
C SER A 221 8.39 1.21 -10.51
N PHE A 222 7.54 0.19 -10.74
CA PHE A 222 6.08 0.25 -10.64
C PHE A 222 5.58 0.75 -9.26
N HIS A 223 6.41 0.62 -8.23
CA HIS A 223 6.24 1.23 -6.92
C HIS A 223 7.55 1.89 -6.49
N ILE A 224 7.47 3.07 -5.90
CA ILE A 224 8.63 3.79 -5.37
C ILE A 224 8.50 3.84 -3.84
N ILE A 225 9.59 3.52 -3.15
CA ILE A 225 9.73 3.69 -1.70
C ILE A 225 11.02 4.43 -1.44
N ARG A 226 10.98 5.50 -0.67
CA ARG A 226 12.16 6.26 -0.24
C ARG A 226 12.15 6.38 1.27
N LEU A 227 13.28 6.06 1.89
CA LEU A 227 13.49 6.19 3.33
C LEU A 227 14.35 7.42 3.61
N THR A 228 14.02 8.13 4.66
CA THR A 228 14.82 9.23 5.23
C THR A 228 14.87 9.09 6.74
N ILE A 229 15.97 9.53 7.34
CA ILE A 229 16.11 9.65 8.79
C ILE A 229 16.39 11.12 9.08
N ASP A 230 15.61 11.73 9.97
CA ASP A 230 15.80 13.13 10.33
C ASP A 230 16.84 13.32 11.45
N LYS A 231 17.07 14.58 11.83
CA LYS A 231 18.03 14.96 12.88
C LYS A 231 17.67 14.45 14.29
N ASN A 232 16.41 14.04 14.50
CA ASN A 232 15.92 13.47 15.75
C ASN A 232 15.93 11.93 15.71
N TYR A 233 16.60 11.35 14.71
CA TYR A 233 16.65 9.90 14.48
C TYR A 233 15.30 9.27 14.10
N GLU A 234 14.34 10.07 13.66
CA GLU A 234 13.03 9.58 13.21
C GLU A 234 13.12 9.03 11.79
N VAL A 235 12.63 7.80 11.62
CA VAL A 235 12.58 7.10 10.34
C VAL A 235 11.27 7.43 9.66
N GLN A 236 11.37 8.12 8.52
CA GLN A 236 10.24 8.41 7.65
C GLN A 236 10.37 7.64 6.35
N THR A 237 9.28 7.04 5.91
CA THR A 237 9.22 6.35 4.62
C THR A 237 8.13 6.95 3.75
N ARG A 238 8.52 7.43 2.58
CA ARG A 238 7.62 7.86 1.51
C ARG A 238 7.34 6.69 0.59
N ILE A 239 6.06 6.48 0.27
CA ILE A 239 5.57 5.37 -0.54
C ILE A 239 4.69 5.94 -1.66
N LYS A 240 5.03 5.61 -2.90
CA LYS A 240 4.20 5.86 -4.06
C LYS A 240 3.89 4.53 -4.75
N LEU A 241 2.72 3.98 -4.46
CA LEU A 241 2.24 2.77 -5.12
C LEU A 241 1.70 3.13 -6.50
N PHE A 242 1.95 2.30 -7.53
CA PHE A 242 1.51 2.58 -8.91
C PHE A 242 2.15 3.87 -9.46
N ALA A 243 3.44 4.06 -9.22
CA ALA A 243 4.17 5.30 -9.51
C ALA A 243 4.22 5.68 -11.00
N THR A 244 3.87 4.76 -11.90
CA THR A 244 3.68 5.04 -13.34
C THR A 244 2.48 5.95 -13.63
N TYR A 245 1.57 6.10 -12.66
CA TYR A 245 0.39 6.95 -12.73
C TYR A 245 0.56 8.21 -11.87
N ASN A 246 -0.24 9.25 -12.15
CA ASN A 246 -0.27 10.45 -11.33
C ASN A 246 -1.16 10.22 -10.10
N VAL A 247 -0.58 9.62 -9.07
CA VAL A 247 -1.28 9.16 -7.86
C VAL A 247 -0.64 9.73 -6.59
N PRO A 248 -1.36 9.74 -5.45
CA PRO A 248 -0.85 10.29 -4.21
C PRO A 248 0.43 9.62 -3.74
N GLU A 249 1.26 10.40 -3.06
CA GLU A 249 2.38 9.94 -2.28
C GLU A 249 1.94 9.84 -0.81
N TYR A 250 2.30 8.74 -0.16
CA TYR A 250 2.03 8.53 1.26
C TYR A 250 3.31 8.66 2.06
N ILE A 251 3.21 9.20 3.25
CA ILE A 251 4.30 9.28 4.21
C ILE A 251 3.94 8.46 5.46
N VAL A 252 4.92 7.73 5.96
CA VAL A 252 4.83 6.92 7.17
C VAL A 252 5.97 7.29 8.10
N VAL A 253 5.65 7.69 9.33
CA VAL A 253 6.61 7.83 10.42
C VAL A 253 6.71 6.47 11.14
N VAL A 254 7.82 5.76 10.91
CA VAL A 254 7.95 4.34 11.26
C VAL A 254 8.33 4.15 12.72
N GLY A 255 9.25 4.97 13.22
CA GLY A 255 9.87 4.81 14.53
C GLY A 255 11.22 5.53 14.60
N ARG A 256 11.94 5.34 15.69
CA ARG A 256 13.19 6.02 16.00
C ARG A 256 14.36 5.04 16.11
N VAL A 257 15.50 5.39 15.53
CA VAL A 257 16.74 4.60 15.64
C VAL A 257 17.59 5.04 16.82
N LYS A 258 18.41 4.12 17.33
CA LYS A 258 19.30 4.36 18.48
C LYS A 258 20.40 5.39 18.18
N SER A 259 20.93 5.37 16.96
CA SER A 259 22.00 6.25 16.50
C SER A 259 22.06 6.28 14.96
N MET A 260 22.72 7.30 14.40
CA MET A 260 23.14 7.33 12.98
C MET A 260 24.57 6.78 12.86
N ASP A 261 24.71 5.46 12.92
CA ASP A 261 26.01 4.85 12.69
C ASP A 261 26.34 4.85 11.18
N PHE A 262 27.64 4.82 10.87
CA PHE A 262 28.15 4.90 9.48
C PHE A 262 27.53 3.87 8.53
N ASN A 263 27.18 2.68 9.03
CA ASN A 263 26.54 1.63 8.25
C ASN A 263 25.12 1.99 7.78
N ILE A 264 24.35 2.70 8.60
CA ILE A 264 23.01 3.18 8.25
C ILE A 264 23.14 4.23 7.14
N LEU A 265 24.04 5.20 7.31
CA LEU A 265 24.31 6.24 6.32
C LEU A 265 24.76 5.64 4.97
N LYS A 266 25.68 4.67 5.00
CA LYS A 266 26.16 3.97 3.81
C LYS A 266 25.04 3.23 3.06
N ASN A 267 24.10 2.60 3.77
CA ASN A 267 22.98 1.90 3.14
C ASN A 267 21.96 2.86 2.51
N LEU A 268 21.76 4.04 3.11
CA LEU A 268 20.86 5.07 2.59
C LEU A 268 21.40 5.79 1.35
N MET A 269 22.73 5.91 1.22
CA MET A 269 23.36 6.60 0.09
C MET A 269 23.55 5.75 -1.17
N ASN A 270 23.52 4.41 -1.04
CA ASN A 270 23.86 3.49 -2.13
C ASN A 270 22.66 2.98 -2.95
N ARG A 271 21.46 3.56 -2.82
CA ARG A 271 20.24 3.11 -3.54
C ARG A 271 19.26 4.22 -3.90
#